data_AF-A0A147KMY9-F1
#
_entry.id   AF-A0A147KMY9-F1
#
_cell.length_a   1.000
_cell.length_b   1.000
_cell.length_c   1.000
_cell.angle_alpha   90.00
_cell.angle_beta   90.00
_cell.angle_gamma   90.00
#
_symmetry.space_group_name_H-M   'P 1'
#
loop_
_entity.id
_entity.type
_entity.pdbx_description
1 polymer ?
#
loop_
_entity_poly.entity_id
_entity_poly.type
_entity_poly.pdbx_seq_one_letter_code
_entity_poly.pdbx_strand_id
1 'polypeptide(L)'
;MAADDAAVLLSRDGLFLLHRLAVEAGNVAGYRSPTAEERAAVEGLRRVRAPLRGIRERLRHGQDGPAPASPGEGEAAVRLVRADADAVVLSLPAAVLGEVLAGAAAVHRSLGDDELRTRTGCSPAECAALLARLHAGLP
;
A
#
# COMPACT_ATOMS: atom_id res chain seq x y z
N MET A 1 19.58 12.16 -11.32
CA MET A 1 18.41 11.52 -11.98
C MET A 1 17.21 11.83 -11.12
N ALA A 2 16.17 12.45 -11.66
CA ALA A 2 14.89 12.50 -10.96
C ALA A 2 14.44 11.04 -10.76
N ALA A 3 14.03 10.67 -9.55
CA ALA A 3 13.37 9.37 -9.37
C ALA A 3 12.11 9.39 -10.25
N ASP A 4 11.97 8.42 -11.16
CA ASP A 4 10.71 8.23 -11.88
C ASP A 4 9.65 7.85 -10.85
N ASP A 5 8.78 8.82 -10.56
CA ASP A 5 7.61 8.61 -9.72
C ASP A 5 6.58 7.82 -10.55
N ALA A 6 6.20 6.65 -10.04
CA ALA A 6 5.11 5.85 -10.56
C ALA A 6 3.76 6.40 -10.09
N ALA A 7 2.80 6.49 -11.01
CA ALA A 7 1.42 6.82 -10.70
C ALA A 7 0.56 5.56 -10.65
N VAL A 8 -0.11 5.32 -9.53
CA VAL A 8 -0.98 4.16 -9.32
C VAL A 8 -2.42 4.62 -9.16
N LEU A 9 -3.31 4.08 -9.99
CA LEU A 9 -4.75 4.26 -9.91
C LEU A 9 -5.38 3.12 -9.10
N LEU A 10 -6.00 3.45 -7.97
CA LEU A 10 -6.71 2.52 -7.09
C LEU A 10 -8.17 2.95 -6.91
N SER A 11 -9.03 2.00 -6.56
CA SER A 11 -10.33 2.37 -5.95
C SER A 11 -10.13 2.82 -4.50
N ARG A 12 -11.14 3.46 -3.91
CA ARG A 12 -11.14 3.76 -2.47
C ARG A 12 -10.99 2.51 -1.60
N ASP A 13 -11.64 1.41 -1.99
CA ASP A 13 -11.48 0.10 -1.33
C ASP A 13 -10.08 -0.48 -1.54
N GLY A 14 -9.48 -0.28 -2.72
CA GLY A 14 -8.10 -0.66 -2.99
C GLY A 14 -7.10 0.07 -2.10
N LEU A 15 -7.30 1.38 -1.87
CA LEU A 15 -6.52 2.16 -0.90
C LEU A 15 -6.72 1.64 0.54
N PHE A 16 -7.95 1.31 0.91
CA PHE A 16 -8.25 0.73 2.21
C PHE A 16 -7.55 -0.61 2.43
N LEU A 17 -7.64 -1.51 1.45
CA LEU A 17 -6.99 -2.81 1.48
C LEU A 17 -5.47 -2.67 1.53
N LEU A 18 -4.87 -1.79 0.72
CA LEU A 18 -3.43 -1.54 0.77
C LEU A 18 -2.97 -1.09 2.15
N HIS A 19 -3.70 -0.16 2.78
CA HIS A 19 -3.42 0.24 4.15
C HIS A 19 -3.58 -0.92 5.15
N ARG A 20 -4.60 -1.78 5.00
CA ARG A 20 -4.78 -2.96 5.85
C ARG A 20 -3.61 -3.92 5.72
N LEU A 21 -3.15 -4.21 4.51
CA LEU A 21 -1.96 -5.04 4.28
C LEU A 21 -0.71 -4.40 4.92
N ALA A 22 -0.56 -3.07 4.85
CA ALA A 22 0.52 -2.35 5.52
C ALA A 22 0.44 -2.37 7.05
N VAL A 23 -0.74 -2.54 7.63
CA VAL A 23 -0.90 -2.84 9.06
C VAL A 23 -0.45 -4.27 9.34
N GLU A 24 -0.92 -5.24 8.55
CA GLU A 24 -0.58 -6.66 8.73
C GLU A 24 0.88 -6.99 8.47
N ALA A 25 1.57 -6.17 7.67
CA ALA A 25 3.02 -6.22 7.53
C ALA A 25 3.74 -6.21 8.89
N GLY A 26 3.26 -5.43 9.86
CA GLY A 26 3.81 -5.41 11.22
C GLY A 26 3.60 -6.72 12.01
N ASN A 27 2.70 -7.59 11.56
CA ASN A 27 2.27 -8.80 12.26
C ASN A 27 2.78 -10.09 11.61
N VAL A 28 3.41 -10.03 10.43
CA VAL A 28 3.80 -11.22 9.64
C VAL A 28 4.64 -12.22 10.44
N ALA A 29 5.55 -11.74 11.29
CA ALA A 29 6.38 -12.59 12.14
C ALA A 29 5.57 -13.41 13.17
N GLY A 30 4.35 -13.00 13.50
CA GLY A 30 3.43 -13.73 14.36
C GLY A 30 2.62 -14.81 13.62
N TYR A 31 2.58 -14.80 12.29
CA TYR A 31 1.85 -15.78 11.47
C TYR A 31 2.70 -17.00 11.15
N ARG A 32 3.98 -16.76 10.85
CA ARG A 32 4.99 -17.79 10.60
C ARG A 32 6.38 -17.17 10.67
N SER A 33 7.42 -17.98 10.61
CA SER A 33 8.81 -17.48 10.49
C SER A 33 9.10 -17.00 9.04
N PRO A 34 9.24 -15.69 8.79
CA PRO A 34 9.48 -15.18 7.44
C PRO A 34 10.94 -15.35 7.03
N THR A 35 11.15 -15.59 5.74
CA THR A 35 12.49 -15.55 5.12
C THR A 35 13.08 -14.13 5.21
N ALA A 36 14.40 -13.99 4.99
CA ALA A 36 15.05 -12.68 4.99
C ALA A 36 14.50 -11.75 3.89
N GLU A 37 14.20 -12.31 2.72
CA GLU A 37 13.59 -11.60 1.60
C GLU A 37 12.17 -11.12 1.94
N GLU A 38 11.35 -11.97 2.54
CA GLU A 38 10.01 -11.59 2.98
C GLU A 38 10.06 -10.50 4.06
N ARG A 39 11.03 -10.55 4.98
CA ARG A 39 11.22 -9.48 5.97
C ARG A 39 11.53 -8.14 5.31
N ALA A 40 12.42 -8.13 4.32
CA ALA A 40 12.75 -6.91 3.58
C ALA A 40 11.54 -6.36 2.82
N ALA A 41 10.82 -7.23 2.12
CA ALA A 41 9.62 -6.86 1.38
C ALA A 41 8.51 -6.29 2.30
N VAL A 42 8.26 -6.95 3.43
CA VAL A 42 7.26 -6.55 4.41
C VAL A 42 7.64 -5.24 5.10
N GLU A 43 8.93 -5.00 5.35
CA GLU A 43 9.42 -3.73 5.91
C GLU A 43 9.20 -2.57 4.93
N GLY A 44 9.41 -2.78 3.62
CA GLY A 44 9.09 -1.80 2.59
C GLY A 44 7.60 -1.39 2.61
N LEU A 45 6.70 -2.37 2.69
CA LEU A 45 5.27 -2.13 2.85
C LEU A 45 4.93 -1.44 4.20
N ARG A 46 5.63 -1.76 5.29
CA ARG A 46 5.42 -1.13 6.60
C ARG A 46 5.73 0.37 6.58
N ARG A 47 6.76 0.80 5.85
CA ARG A 47 7.16 2.21 5.74
C ARG A 47 6.05 3.09 5.16
N VAL A 48 5.25 2.56 4.23
CA VAL A 48 4.15 3.32 3.63
C VAL A 48 2.87 3.34 4.48
N ARG A 49 2.82 2.63 5.60
CA ARG A 49 1.63 2.57 6.48
C ARG A 49 1.17 3.95 6.96
N ALA A 50 2.10 4.76 7.46
CA ALA A 50 1.78 6.09 8.01
C ALA A 50 1.30 7.07 6.93
N PRO A 51 1.99 7.21 5.77
CA PRO A 51 1.48 7.98 4.63
C PRO A 51 0.08 7.54 4.17
N LEU A 52 -0.16 6.23 4.01
CA LEU A 52 -1.46 5.70 3.61
C LEU A 52 -2.56 6.02 4.63
N ARG A 53 -2.24 5.97 5.94
CA ARG A 53 -3.18 6.37 6.98
C ARG A 53 -3.55 7.85 6.85
N GLY A 54 -2.57 8.73 6.70
CA GLY A 54 -2.79 10.17 6.53
C GLY A 54 -3.68 10.49 5.33
N ILE A 55 -3.41 9.87 4.18
CA ILE A 55 -4.25 10.02 2.98
C ILE A 55 -5.68 9.57 3.26
N ARG A 56 -5.88 8.39 3.88
CA ARG A 56 -7.21 7.88 4.21
C ARG A 56 -7.98 8.79 5.16
N GLU A 57 -7.32 9.36 6.15
CA GLU A 57 -7.95 10.30 7.10
C GLU A 57 -8.38 11.59 6.38
N ARG A 58 -7.54 12.13 5.49
CA ARG A 58 -7.90 13.29 4.66
C ARG A 58 -9.12 13.04 3.78
N LEU A 59 -9.17 11.91 3.08
CA LEU A 59 -10.32 11.55 2.23
C LEU A 59 -11.61 11.38 3.04
N ARG A 60 -11.52 10.84 4.27
CA ARG A 60 -12.67 10.76 5.19
C ARG A 60 -13.20 12.12 5.61
N HIS A 61 -12.35 13.15 5.61
CA HIS A 61 -12.72 14.53 5.91
C HIS A 61 -13.07 15.36 4.65
N GLY A 62 -13.22 14.73 3.49
CA GLY A 62 -13.56 15.42 2.23
C GLY A 62 -12.42 16.25 1.63
N GLN A 63 -11.17 15.97 2.01
CA GLN A 63 -10.00 16.66 1.49
C GLN A 63 -9.39 15.89 0.30
N ASP A 64 -10.06 15.95 -0.85
CA ASP A 64 -9.70 15.18 -2.06
C ASP A 64 -8.52 15.75 -2.87
N GLY A 65 -8.08 16.97 -2.52
CA GLY A 65 -6.96 17.66 -3.17
C GLY A 65 -5.57 17.16 -2.74
N PRO A 66 -4.52 17.44 -3.53
CA PRO A 66 -3.15 17.04 -3.23
C PRO A 66 -2.73 17.47 -1.82
N ALA A 67 -1.99 16.59 -1.13
CA ALA A 67 -1.46 16.89 0.19
C ALA A 67 -0.28 17.86 0.06
N PRO A 68 -0.19 18.92 0.88
CA PRO A 68 1.09 19.57 1.07
C PRO A 68 2.07 18.55 1.65
N ALA A 69 3.31 18.49 1.14
CA ALA A 69 4.33 17.61 1.69
C ALA A 69 4.58 18.01 3.15
N SER A 70 4.29 17.12 4.10
CA SER A 70 4.55 17.40 5.52
C SER A 70 6.07 17.43 5.75
N PRO A 71 6.63 18.52 6.30
CA PRO A 71 8.05 18.58 6.62
C PRO A 71 8.33 17.58 7.76
N GLY A 72 9.01 16.49 7.44
CA GLY A 72 9.34 15.41 8.39
C GLY A 72 8.97 14.00 7.90
N GLU A 73 8.21 13.86 6.81
CA GLU A 73 7.99 12.56 6.16
C GLU A 73 9.23 12.19 5.33
N GLY A 74 10.23 11.60 6.01
CA GLY A 74 11.38 11.00 5.35
C GLY A 74 10.93 9.95 4.33
N GLU A 75 11.37 10.11 3.08
CA GLU A 75 11.52 9.16 1.96
C GLU A 75 10.40 8.16 1.59
N ALA A 76 9.39 7.90 2.43
CA ALA A 76 8.20 7.15 2.07
C ALA A 76 7.24 8.08 1.30
N ALA A 77 7.67 8.48 0.10
CA ALA A 77 7.08 9.47 -0.77
C ALA A 77 5.76 8.99 -1.43
N VAL A 78 4.81 8.45 -0.67
CA VAL A 78 3.45 8.18 -1.17
C VAL A 78 2.65 9.47 -1.06
N ARG A 79 2.27 10.04 -2.20
CA ARG A 79 1.53 11.30 -2.29
C ARG A 79 0.17 11.07 -2.92
N LEU A 80 -0.85 11.71 -2.36
CA LEU A 80 -2.15 11.83 -3.02
C LEU A 80 -2.02 12.85 -4.15
N VAL A 81 -2.23 12.42 -5.40
CA VAL A 81 -2.28 13.30 -6.58
C VAL A 81 -3.70 13.82 -6.79
N ARG A 82 -4.66 12.90 -6.78
CA ARG A 82 -6.08 13.16 -7.02
C ARG A 82 -6.93 12.10 -6.33
N ALA A 83 -8.07 12.51 -5.80
CA ALA A 83 -9.15 11.60 -5.47
C ALA A 83 -10.47 12.10 -6.05
N ASP A 84 -11.35 11.15 -6.36
CA ASP A 84 -12.76 11.40 -6.63
C ASP A 84 -13.61 10.41 -5.81
N ALA A 85 -14.90 10.31 -6.15
CA ALA A 85 -15.85 9.48 -5.43
C ALA A 85 -15.44 7.99 -5.40
N ASP A 86 -14.82 7.50 -6.47
CA ASP A 86 -14.57 6.07 -6.67
C ASP A 86 -13.08 5.73 -6.74
N ALA A 87 -12.26 6.68 -7.18
CA ALA A 87 -10.86 6.49 -7.51
C ALA A 87 -9.90 7.37 -6.72
N VAL A 88 -8.69 6.86 -6.54
CA VAL A 88 -7.56 7.53 -5.88
C VAL A 88 -6.32 7.31 -6.73
N VAL A 89 -5.62 8.39 -7.05
CA VAL A 89 -4.34 8.38 -7.74
C VAL A 89 -3.24 8.70 -6.74
N LEU A 90 -2.33 7.74 -6.56
CA LEU A 90 -1.15 7.87 -5.72
C LEU A 90 0.09 8.05 -6.60
N SER A 91 1.02 8.87 -6.15
CA SER A 91 2.37 8.99 -6.72
C SER A 91 3.38 8.49 -5.71
N LEU A 92 4.32 7.66 -6.14
CA LEU A 92 5.41 7.15 -5.31
C LEU A 92 6.61 6.75 -6.17
N PRO A 93 7.85 6.80 -5.64
CA PRO A 93 9.02 6.36 -6.38
C PRO A 93 8.86 4.90 -6.85
N ALA A 94 9.27 4.58 -8.08
CA ALA A 94 9.13 3.23 -8.64
C ALA A 94 9.75 2.13 -7.74
N ALA A 95 10.87 2.43 -7.08
CA ALA A 95 11.49 1.52 -6.10
C ALA A 95 10.57 1.23 -4.91
N VAL A 96 9.91 2.26 -4.37
CA VAL A 96 8.94 2.13 -3.28
C VAL A 96 7.70 1.35 -3.76
N LEU A 97 7.25 1.56 -5.00
CA LEU A 97 6.16 0.77 -5.57
C LEU A 97 6.51 -0.71 -5.67
N GLY A 98 7.74 -1.04 -6.08
CA GLY A 98 8.26 -2.40 -6.10
C GLY A 98 8.27 -3.04 -4.71
N GLU A 99 8.75 -2.31 -3.70
CA GLU A 99 8.73 -2.74 -2.30
C GLU A 99 7.30 -2.98 -1.78
N VAL A 100 6.36 -2.07 -2.10
CA VAL A 100 4.95 -2.17 -1.71
C VAL A 100 4.29 -3.40 -2.34
N LEU A 101 4.51 -3.63 -3.64
CA LEU A 101 4.00 -4.79 -4.35
C LEU A 101 4.55 -6.09 -3.73
N ALA A 102 5.86 -6.17 -3.54
CA ALA A 102 6.52 -7.33 -2.97
C ALA A 102 6.04 -7.62 -1.55
N GLY A 103 5.93 -6.58 -0.71
CA GLY A 103 5.44 -6.69 0.66
C GLY A 103 3.97 -7.11 0.73
N ALA A 104 3.10 -6.55 -0.11
CA ALA A 104 1.69 -6.90 -0.17
C ALA A 104 1.50 -8.37 -0.57
N ALA A 105 2.26 -8.84 -1.56
CA ALA A 105 2.27 -10.24 -1.96
C ALA A 105 2.81 -11.16 -0.85
N ALA A 106 3.86 -10.74 -0.13
CA ALA A 106 4.41 -11.50 0.98
C ALA A 106 3.44 -11.62 2.17
N VAL A 107 2.70 -10.54 2.49
CA VAL A 107 1.63 -10.56 3.49
C VAL A 107 0.52 -11.52 3.07
N HIS A 108 0.04 -11.43 1.82
CA HIS A 108 -1.01 -12.33 1.31
C HIS A 108 -0.59 -13.80 1.40
N ARG A 109 0.63 -14.15 0.93
CA ARG A 109 1.17 -15.51 1.07
C ARG A 109 1.29 -15.98 2.51
N SER A 110 1.61 -15.07 3.44
CA SER A 110 1.81 -15.43 4.85
C SER A 110 0.51 -15.63 5.61
N LEU A 111 -0.54 -14.89 5.25
CA LEU A 111 -1.89 -15.09 5.78
C LEU A 111 -2.57 -16.31 5.16
N GLY A 112 -2.40 -16.50 3.84
CA GLY A 112 -3.25 -17.40 3.08
C GLY A 112 -4.66 -16.83 2.86
N ASP A 113 -5.43 -17.48 2.00
CA ASP A 113 -6.73 -16.97 1.55
C ASP A 113 -7.79 -16.92 2.66
N ASP A 114 -7.79 -17.91 3.56
CA ASP A 114 -8.76 -18.02 4.65
C ASP A 114 -8.56 -16.91 5.69
N GLU A 115 -7.31 -16.66 6.10
CA GLU A 115 -7.00 -15.67 7.12
C GLU A 115 -7.01 -14.23 6.58
N LEU A 116 -6.75 -14.06 5.28
CA LEU A 116 -6.79 -12.75 4.62
C LEU A 116 -8.14 -12.06 4.86
N ARG A 117 -9.25 -12.78 4.66
CA ARG A 117 -10.60 -12.22 4.85
C ARG A 117 -10.85 -11.83 6.29
N THR A 118 -10.46 -12.66 7.24
CA THR A 118 -10.64 -12.41 8.68
C THR A 118 -9.86 -11.18 9.14
N ARG A 119 -8.62 -11.01 8.66
CA ARG A 119 -7.72 -9.92 9.12
C ARG A 119 -7.95 -8.60 8.41
N THR A 120 -8.15 -8.64 7.09
CA THR A 120 -8.23 -7.43 6.26
C THR A 120 -9.68 -7.01 5.98
N GLY A 121 -10.63 -7.95 6.05
CA GLY A 121 -12.01 -7.77 5.61
C GLY A 121 -12.21 -7.98 4.10
N CYS A 122 -11.14 -8.27 3.35
CA CYS A 122 -11.18 -8.38 1.89
C CYS A 122 -10.97 -9.82 1.41
N SER A 123 -11.55 -10.14 0.27
CA SER A 123 -11.41 -11.42 -0.41
C SER A 123 -10.04 -11.58 -1.09
N PRO A 124 -9.61 -12.82 -1.35
CA PRO A 124 -8.42 -13.10 -2.17
C PRO A 124 -8.49 -12.45 -3.56
N ALA A 125 -9.69 -12.40 -4.16
CA ALA A 125 -9.89 -11.76 -5.46
C ALA A 125 -9.64 -10.25 -5.43
N GLU A 126 -10.09 -9.55 -4.39
CA GLU A 126 -9.80 -8.12 -4.20
C GLU A 126 -8.30 -7.87 -3.97
N CYS A 127 -7.63 -8.75 -3.22
CA CYS A 127 -6.19 -8.67 -3.03
C CYS A 127 -5.42 -8.91 -4.33
N ALA A 128 -5.78 -9.94 -5.10
CA ALA A 128 -5.19 -10.20 -6.42
C ALA A 128 -5.39 -9.01 -7.38
N ALA A 129 -6.59 -8.40 -7.38
CA ALA A 129 -6.89 -7.23 -8.19
C ALA A 129 -6.11 -5.97 -7.74
N LEU A 130 -5.80 -5.84 -6.46
CA LEU A 130 -4.90 -4.80 -5.95
C LEU A 130 -3.45 -5.03 -6.42
N LEU A 131 -2.94 -6.25 -6.26
CA LEU A 131 -1.57 -6.61 -6.69
C LEU A 131 -1.37 -6.38 -8.19
N ALA A 132 -2.36 -6.76 -9.02
CA ALA A 132 -2.32 -6.51 -10.45
C ALA A 132 -2.25 -5.01 -10.80
N ARG A 133 -3.00 -4.16 -10.09
CA ARG A 133 -2.95 -2.70 -10.27
C ARG A 133 -1.61 -2.09 -9.85
N LEU A 134 -1.05 -2.55 -8.73
CA LEU A 134 0.27 -2.12 -8.29
C LEU A 134 1.35 -2.52 -9.29
N HIS A 135 1.28 -3.74 -9.81
CA HIS A 135 2.20 -4.23 -10.83
C HIS A 135 2.11 -3.43 -12.14
N ALA A 136 0.90 -3.09 -12.58
CA ALA A 136 0.67 -2.28 -13.77
C ALA A 136 1.17 -0.82 -13.64
N GLY A 137 1.44 -0.35 -12.42
CA GLY A 137 2.03 0.96 -12.18
C GLY A 137 3.55 0.99 -12.23
N LEU A 138 4.23 -0.16 -12.34
CA LEU A 138 5.68 -0.22 -12.50
C LEU A 138 6.08 0.15 -13.95
N PRO A 139 7.17 0.91 -14.15
CA PRO A 139 7.68 1.27 -15.47
C PRO A 139 8.29 0.08 -16.24
#